data_AF-A0A960TCY9-F1
#
_entry.id   AF-A0A960TCY9-F1
#
_cell.length_a   1.000
_cell.length_b   1.000
_cell.length_c   1.000
_cell.angle_alpha   90.00
_cell.angle_beta   90.00
_cell.angle_gamma   90.00
#
_symmetry.space_group_name_H-M   'P 1'
#
loop_
_entity.id
_entity.type
_entity.pdbx_description
1 polymer ?
#
loop_
_entity_poly.entity_id
_entity_poly.type
_entity_poly.pdbx_seq_one_letter_code
_entity_poly.pdbx_strand_id
1 'polypeptide(L)'
;MKYLKSGFVLLLGLFLFLGGGYMMFKSNQVSKSWQSTKAVVKETETRSDRRDNVADKDYLNQTFDHELYIRYVYSVRNQDYTSTWKKAASAKTTDEIIDWLEFEEGQPFQIGNQIEIRYNPDNPEESEPRINSFAENGLWGLLIGLLTIIGGILIFRTED
;
A
#
# COMPACT_ATOMS: atom_id res chain seq x y z
N MET A 1 20.29 3.98 -35.88
CA MET A 1 19.32 3.01 -35.32
C MET A 1 19.88 2.14 -34.19
N LYS A 2 21.19 1.80 -34.15
CA LYS A 2 21.79 0.95 -33.11
C LYS A 2 21.88 1.61 -31.72
N TYR A 3 22.42 2.83 -31.64
CA TYR A 3 22.45 3.64 -30.40
C TYR A 3 21.08 3.98 -29.81
N LEU A 4 20.01 3.87 -30.62
CA LEU A 4 18.64 4.06 -30.15
C LEU A 4 18.18 2.91 -29.24
N LYS A 5 18.70 1.69 -29.46
CA LYS A 5 18.35 0.50 -28.69
C LYS A 5 19.06 0.46 -27.34
N SER A 6 20.35 0.77 -27.31
CA SER A 6 21.13 0.85 -26.07
C SER A 6 20.69 2.02 -25.19
N GLY A 7 20.37 3.18 -25.78
CA GLY A 7 19.76 4.31 -25.05
C GLY A 7 18.41 3.96 -24.41
N PHE A 8 17.56 3.19 -25.11
CA PHE A 8 16.27 2.74 -24.58
C PHE A 8 16.44 1.78 -23.38
N VAL A 9 17.38 0.84 -23.45
CA VAL A 9 17.67 -0.11 -22.35
C VAL A 9 18.18 0.62 -21.10
N LEU A 10 19.05 1.61 -21.27
CA LEU A 10 19.54 2.41 -20.14
C LEU A 10 18.43 3.27 -19.51
N LEU A 11 17.57 3.89 -20.33
CA LEU A 11 16.41 4.63 -19.84
C LEU A 11 15.44 3.74 -19.07
N LEU A 12 15.16 2.54 -19.58
CA LEU A 12 14.29 1.57 -18.90
C LEU A 12 14.90 1.12 -17.56
N GLY A 13 16.20 0.82 -17.54
CA GLY A 13 16.92 0.45 -16.32
C GLY A 13 16.91 1.57 -15.27
N LEU A 14 17.14 2.81 -15.68
CA LEU A 14 17.08 3.98 -14.80
C LEU A 14 15.66 4.20 -14.24
N PHE A 15 14.63 4.05 -15.08
CA PHE A 15 13.24 4.17 -14.67
C PHE A 15 12.86 3.11 -13.62
N LEU A 16 13.23 1.85 -13.85
CA LEU A 16 13.00 0.76 -12.89
C LEU A 16 13.77 0.96 -11.58
N PHE A 17 15.02 1.42 -11.67
CA PHE A 17 15.85 1.69 -10.49
C PHE A 17 15.27 2.84 -9.64
N LEU A 18 14.91 3.96 -10.26
CA LEU A 18 14.29 5.09 -9.58
C LEU A 18 12.91 4.74 -9.01
N GLY A 19 12.10 3.98 -9.77
CA GLY A 19 10.80 3.49 -9.31
C GLY A 19 10.91 2.56 -8.09
N GLY A 20 11.86 1.62 -8.11
CA GLY A 20 12.14 0.73 -6.98
C GLY A 20 12.63 1.50 -5.74
N GLY A 21 13.53 2.47 -5.93
CA GLY A 21 14.02 3.33 -4.84
C GLY A 21 12.93 4.19 -4.20
N TYR A 22 12.02 4.76 -5.01
CA TYR A 22 10.86 5.51 -4.51
C TYR A 22 9.91 4.64 -3.68
N MET A 23 9.62 3.41 -4.14
CA MET A 23 8.79 2.45 -3.38
C MET A 23 9.41 2.12 -2.02
N MET A 24 10.73 1.94 -1.97
CA MET A 24 11.46 1.64 -0.73
C MET A 24 11.52 2.83 0.25
N PHE A 25 11.58 4.06 -0.27
CA PHE A 25 11.52 5.27 0.55
C PHE A 25 10.15 5.45 1.19
N LYS A 26 9.05 5.22 0.43
CA LYS A 26 7.68 5.31 0.96
C LYS A 26 7.43 4.26 2.04
N SER A 27 8.00 3.06 1.92
CA SER A 27 7.81 1.99 2.90
C SER A 27 8.54 2.20 4.23
N ASN A 28 9.68 2.89 4.23
CA ASN A 28 10.51 3.05 5.44
C ASN A 28 10.00 4.11 6.42
N GLN A 29 8.96 4.89 6.08
CA GLN A 29 8.55 6.01 6.92
C GLN A 29 7.72 5.64 8.16
N VAL A 30 7.11 4.45 8.27
CA VAL A 30 6.26 4.14 9.44
C VAL A 30 6.18 2.64 9.71
N SER A 31 7.27 1.98 10.11
CA SER A 31 7.14 0.67 10.78
C SER A 31 7.50 0.84 12.24
N LYS A 32 6.50 1.04 13.10
CA LYS A 32 6.68 0.83 14.53
C LYS A 32 7.07 -0.64 14.72
N SER A 33 8.12 -0.92 15.49
CA SER A 33 8.65 -2.28 15.74
C SER A 33 7.76 -3.09 16.69
N TRP A 34 6.47 -2.93 16.55
CA TRP A 34 5.42 -3.53 17.35
C TRP A 34 5.22 -4.99 16.98
N GLN A 35 4.82 -5.80 17.97
CA GLN A 35 4.59 -7.24 17.76
C GLN A 35 3.36 -7.45 16.89
N SER A 36 3.37 -8.50 16.06
CA SER A 36 2.22 -8.85 15.23
C SER A 36 1.36 -9.99 15.80
N THR A 37 0.06 -9.91 15.53
CA THR A 37 -0.92 -10.96 15.86
C THR A 37 -2.01 -11.00 14.79
N LYS A 38 -2.89 -12.00 14.87
CA LYS A 38 -4.06 -12.11 14.00
C LYS A 38 -5.26 -11.42 14.63
N ALA A 39 -6.01 -10.70 13.81
CA ALA A 39 -7.29 -10.11 14.18
C ALA A 39 -8.39 -10.60 13.22
N VAL A 40 -9.64 -10.57 13.67
CA VAL A 40 -10.81 -10.86 12.84
C VAL A 40 -11.58 -9.56 12.63
N VAL A 41 -11.84 -9.23 11.36
CA VAL A 41 -12.67 -8.08 11.01
C VAL A 41 -14.11 -8.33 11.44
N LYS A 42 -14.69 -7.40 12.20
CA LYS A 42 -16.07 -7.49 12.70
C LYS A 42 -17.01 -6.55 11.95
N GLU A 43 -16.52 -5.40 11.54
CA GLU A 43 -17.34 -4.35 10.95
C GLU A 43 -16.50 -3.49 10.02
N THR A 44 -17.10 -3.10 8.90
CA THR A 44 -16.55 -2.15 7.94
C THR A 44 -17.61 -1.07 7.71
N GLU A 45 -17.27 0.18 8.02
CA GLU A 45 -18.17 1.31 7.87
C GLU A 45 -17.46 2.40 7.04
N THR A 46 -18.15 2.91 6.03
CA THR A 46 -17.66 4.05 5.25
C THR A 46 -18.46 5.28 5.63
N ARG A 47 -17.76 6.30 6.10
CA ARG A 47 -18.37 7.61 6.35
C ARG A 47 -18.01 8.54 5.19
N SER A 48 -19.02 9.09 4.54
CA SER A 48 -18.83 10.16 3.54
C SER A 48 -19.10 11.50 4.20
N ASP A 49 -18.09 12.35 4.30
CA ASP A 49 -18.31 13.75 4.64
C ASP A 49 -18.72 14.48 3.36
N ARG A 50 -20.04 14.53 3.13
CA ARG A 50 -20.60 15.35 2.06
C ARG A 50 -20.34 16.82 2.38
N ARG A 51 -19.26 17.38 1.84
CA ARG A 51 -19.13 18.85 1.75
C ARG A 51 -20.16 19.31 0.72
N ASP A 52 -21.33 19.72 1.20
CA ASP A 52 -22.33 20.41 0.39
C ASP A 52 -21.80 21.78 -0.02
N ASN A 53 -20.87 21.82 -0.98
CA ASN A 53 -20.64 22.99 -1.81
C ASN A 53 -21.50 22.83 -3.07
N VAL A 54 -22.72 23.32 -2.90
CA VAL A 54 -23.71 23.57 -3.95
C VAL A 54 -23.09 24.44 -5.05
N ALA A 55 -22.83 23.88 -6.23
CA ALA A 55 -22.86 24.63 -7.50
C ALA A 55 -22.67 23.78 -8.77
N ASP A 56 -22.16 22.54 -8.73
CA ASP A 56 -21.74 21.88 -9.97
C ASP A 56 -22.63 20.72 -10.42
N LYS A 57 -23.09 20.81 -11.67
CA LYS A 57 -24.10 19.95 -12.32
C LYS A 57 -23.50 18.67 -12.93
N ASP A 58 -22.46 18.11 -12.32
CA ASP A 58 -21.84 16.85 -12.76
C ASP A 58 -21.89 15.78 -11.66
N TYR A 59 -23.11 15.36 -11.32
CA TYR A 59 -23.40 14.36 -10.28
C TYR A 59 -22.88 12.94 -10.59
N LEU A 60 -22.38 12.67 -11.80
CA LEU A 60 -22.00 11.32 -12.24
C LEU A 60 -20.51 10.98 -12.05
N ASN A 61 -19.66 11.97 -11.77
CA ASN A 61 -18.20 11.78 -11.70
C ASN A 61 -17.53 12.27 -10.41
N GLN A 62 -18.29 12.61 -9.37
CA GLN A 62 -17.69 13.05 -8.11
C GLN A 62 -17.09 11.86 -7.35
N THR A 63 -15.77 11.85 -7.24
CA THR A 63 -15.04 11.03 -6.27
C THR A 63 -15.26 11.68 -4.91
N PHE A 64 -15.91 10.97 -3.98
CA PHE A 64 -16.11 11.49 -2.64
C PHE A 64 -14.91 11.10 -1.78
N ASP A 65 -14.45 12.02 -0.94
CA ASP A 65 -13.53 11.70 0.13
C ASP A 65 -14.29 10.85 1.16
N HIS A 66 -13.96 9.56 1.19
CA HIS A 66 -14.53 8.61 2.11
C HIS A 66 -13.52 8.31 3.22
N GLU A 67 -14.02 8.21 4.44
CA GLU A 67 -13.28 7.64 5.54
C GLU A 67 -13.77 6.21 5.76
N LEU A 68 -12.91 5.22 5.53
CA LEU A 68 -13.20 3.84 5.87
C LEU A 68 -12.77 3.57 7.31
N TYR A 69 -13.69 3.00 8.08
CA TYR A 69 -13.52 2.53 9.44
C TYR A 69 -13.58 1.00 9.43
N ILE A 70 -12.49 0.36 9.83
CA ILE A 70 -12.40 -1.10 9.94
C ILE A 70 -12.27 -1.44 11.42
N ARG A 71 -13.29 -2.09 11.98
CA ARG A 71 -13.27 -2.59 13.37
C ARG A 71 -12.89 -4.06 13.38
N TYR A 72 -11.91 -4.40 14.21
CA TYR A 72 -11.41 -5.77 14.34
C TYR A 72 -11.18 -6.14 15.79
N VAL A 73 -11.22 -7.45 16.05
CA VAL A 73 -11.01 -8.05 17.37
C VAL A 73 -9.81 -8.97 17.33
N TYR A 74 -8.97 -8.91 18.35
CA TYR A 74 -7.77 -9.72 18.49
C TYR A 74 -7.55 -10.09 19.95
N SER A 75 -6.77 -11.14 20.19
CA SER A 75 -6.48 -11.63 21.54
C SER A 75 -4.98 -11.60 21.81
N VAL A 76 -4.59 -11.02 22.95
CA VAL A 76 -3.21 -10.98 23.43
C VAL A 76 -3.23 -11.40 24.89
N ARG A 77 -2.43 -12.43 25.25
CA ARG A 77 -2.36 -12.96 26.62
C ARG A 77 -3.74 -13.36 27.20
N ASN A 78 -4.60 -13.98 26.37
CA ASN A 78 -5.98 -14.37 26.70
C ASN A 78 -6.92 -13.22 27.07
N GLN A 79 -6.57 -12.00 26.67
CA GLN A 79 -7.44 -10.84 26.79
C GLN A 79 -7.80 -10.36 25.39
N ASP A 80 -9.09 -10.15 25.17
CA ASP A 80 -9.61 -9.71 23.89
C ASP A 80 -9.64 -8.17 23.85
N TYR A 81 -9.16 -7.64 22.74
CA TYR A 81 -9.10 -6.22 22.46
C TYR A 81 -9.89 -5.93 21.19
N THR A 82 -10.52 -4.75 21.15
CA THR A 82 -11.22 -4.24 19.98
C THR A 82 -10.57 -2.94 19.58
N SER A 83 -10.21 -2.82 18.31
CA SER A 83 -9.61 -1.61 17.76
C SER A 83 -10.32 -1.20 16.47
N THR A 84 -10.20 0.08 16.13
CA THR A 84 -10.75 0.66 14.91
C THR A 84 -9.63 1.35 14.14
N TRP A 85 -9.35 0.85 12.95
CA TRP A 85 -8.43 1.49 12.03
C TRP A 85 -9.21 2.37 11.06
N LYS A 86 -8.61 3.53 10.74
CA LYS A 86 -9.22 4.53 9.86
C LYS A 86 -8.28 4.79 8.69
N LYS A 87 -8.83 4.79 7.48
CA LYS A 87 -8.09 5.17 6.28
C LYS A 87 -8.95 6.08 5.41
N ALA A 88 -8.40 7.21 5.02
CA ALA A 88 -8.99 8.06 3.99
C ALA A 88 -8.77 7.40 2.63
N ALA A 89 -9.84 7.28 1.85
CA ALA A 89 -9.81 6.75 0.49
C ALA A 89 -10.86 7.50 -0.36
N SER A 90 -10.60 7.63 -1.66
CA SER A 90 -11.55 8.25 -2.58
C SER A 90 -12.06 7.19 -3.55
N ALA A 91 -13.35 6.85 -3.48
CA ALA A 91 -14.00 5.84 -4.33
C ALA A 91 -15.50 6.13 -4.49
N LYS A 92 -16.24 5.29 -5.21
CA LYS A 92 -17.70 5.43 -5.34
C LYS A 92 -18.47 4.56 -4.33
N THR A 93 -17.89 3.44 -3.90
CA THR A 93 -18.54 2.49 -2.99
C THR A 93 -17.56 1.96 -1.92
N THR A 94 -18.10 1.45 -0.82
CA THR A 94 -17.32 0.77 0.23
C THR A 94 -16.55 -0.43 -0.33
N ASP A 95 -17.19 -1.23 -1.19
CA ASP A 95 -16.58 -2.43 -1.76
C ASP A 95 -15.39 -2.07 -2.66
N GLU A 96 -15.47 -0.99 -3.44
CA GLU A 96 -14.34 -0.49 -4.24
C GLU A 96 -13.15 -0.07 -3.36
N ILE A 97 -13.41 0.54 -2.18
CA ILE A 97 -12.35 0.90 -1.23
C ILE A 97 -11.72 -0.35 -0.63
N ILE A 98 -12.55 -1.33 -0.24
CA ILE A 98 -12.09 -2.60 0.32
C ILE A 98 -11.21 -3.31 -0.71
N ASP A 99 -11.69 -3.52 -1.94
CA ASP A 99 -10.92 -4.18 -3.01
C ASP A 99 -9.58 -3.46 -3.28
N TRP A 100 -9.59 -2.13 -3.30
CA TRP A 100 -8.37 -1.34 -3.45
C TRP A 100 -7.41 -1.51 -2.28
N LEU A 101 -7.91 -1.53 -1.04
CA LEU A 101 -7.09 -1.78 0.16
C LEU A 101 -6.55 -3.21 0.19
N GLU A 102 -7.33 -4.20 -0.22
CA GLU A 102 -6.86 -5.58 -0.32
C GLU A 102 -5.70 -5.68 -1.32
N PHE A 103 -5.79 -4.95 -2.43
CA PHE A 103 -4.72 -4.85 -3.41
C PHE A 103 -3.50 -4.06 -2.91
N GLU A 104 -3.70 -2.89 -2.30
CA GLU A 104 -2.59 -2.01 -1.85
C GLU A 104 -1.85 -2.60 -0.64
N GLU A 105 -2.60 -3.13 0.33
CA GLU A 105 -2.07 -3.56 1.63
C GLU A 105 -1.82 -5.08 1.69
N GLY A 106 -2.37 -5.85 0.76
CA GLY A 106 -2.25 -7.31 0.70
C GLY A 106 -2.96 -8.04 1.85
N GLN A 107 -4.00 -7.43 2.43
CA GLN A 107 -4.75 -7.94 3.58
C GLN A 107 -6.25 -7.98 3.25
N PRO A 108 -6.97 -9.07 3.57
CA PRO A 108 -8.38 -9.20 3.22
C PRO A 108 -9.30 -8.52 4.25
N PHE A 109 -9.72 -7.28 3.99
CA PHE A 109 -10.46 -6.45 4.96
C PHE A 109 -11.97 -6.71 5.04
N GLN A 110 -12.49 -7.73 4.35
CA GLN A 110 -13.91 -8.09 4.43
C GLN A 110 -14.28 -8.66 5.83
N ILE A 111 -15.54 -8.47 6.21
CA ILE A 111 -16.06 -8.95 7.50
C ILE A 111 -15.89 -10.47 7.63
N GLY A 112 -15.37 -10.91 8.78
CA GLY A 112 -15.10 -12.31 9.09
C GLY A 112 -13.71 -12.79 8.68
N ASN A 113 -12.99 -12.05 7.84
CA ASN A 113 -11.64 -12.42 7.43
C ASN A 113 -10.63 -12.17 8.55
N GLN A 114 -9.55 -12.95 8.51
CA GLN A 114 -8.38 -12.75 9.37
C GLN A 114 -7.41 -11.79 8.70
N ILE A 115 -7.02 -10.76 9.43
CA ILE A 115 -5.95 -9.82 9.04
C ILE A 115 -4.79 -9.94 10.02
N GLU A 116 -3.59 -9.60 9.56
CA GLU A 116 -2.44 -9.43 10.43
C GLU A 116 -2.41 -7.98 10.92
N ILE A 117 -2.25 -7.79 12.23
CA ILE A 117 -2.11 -6.48 12.86
C ILE A 117 -0.79 -6.42 13.62
N ARG A 118 -0.30 -5.20 13.88
CA ARG A 118 0.71 -4.92 14.89
C ARG A 118 0.05 -4.25 16.08
N TYR A 119 0.48 -4.60 17.30
CA TYR A 119 -0.03 -4.02 18.54
C TYR A 119 1.11 -3.53 19.42
N ASN A 120 0.88 -2.45 20.15
CA ASN A 120 1.84 -1.92 21.11
C ASN A 120 1.87 -2.83 22.36
N PRO A 121 2.99 -3.51 22.68
CA PRO A 121 3.05 -4.42 23.80
C PRO A 121 2.92 -3.73 25.17
N ASP A 122 3.24 -2.43 25.23
CA ASP A 122 3.12 -1.60 26.44
C ASP A 122 1.71 -1.00 26.60
N ASN A 123 1.00 -0.82 25.47
CA ASN A 123 -0.40 -0.40 25.44
C ASN A 123 -1.22 -1.22 24.42
N PRO A 124 -1.66 -2.45 24.77
CA PRO A 124 -2.27 -3.38 23.81
C PRO A 124 -3.60 -2.93 23.21
N GLU A 125 -4.15 -1.77 23.58
CA GLU A 125 -5.30 -1.17 22.89
C GLU A 125 -4.88 -0.49 21.57
N GLU A 126 -3.63 -0.03 21.49
CA GLU A 126 -3.07 0.57 20.28
C GLU A 126 -2.66 -0.51 19.29
N SER A 127 -3.27 -0.48 18.10
CA SER A 127 -2.98 -1.41 17.02
C SER A 127 -3.20 -0.80 15.64
N GLU A 128 -2.51 -1.36 14.66
CA GLU A 128 -2.59 -1.00 13.25
C GLU A 128 -2.49 -2.26 12.38
N PRO A 129 -3.23 -2.35 11.25
CA PRO A 129 -3.03 -3.44 10.31
C PRO A 129 -1.59 -3.51 9.83
N ARG A 130 -1.07 -4.73 9.67
CA ARG A 130 0.23 -4.94 9.05
C ARG A 130 0.08 -4.70 7.56
N ILE A 131 0.45 -3.49 7.18
CA ILE A 131 0.65 -3.10 5.79
C ILE A 131 1.85 -3.85 5.26
N ASN A 132 1.65 -4.69 4.25
CA ASN A 132 2.75 -5.23 3.47
C ASN A 132 3.35 -4.05 2.70
N SER A 133 4.36 -3.44 3.30
CA SER A 133 5.03 -2.34 2.66
C SER A 133 5.59 -2.85 1.34
N PHE A 134 5.27 -2.13 0.25
CA PHE A 134 5.86 -2.31 -1.08
C PHE A 134 7.41 -2.35 -1.11
N ALA A 135 8.09 -2.21 0.04
CA ALA A 135 9.53 -2.36 0.24
C ALA A 135 10.11 -3.63 -0.37
N GLU A 136 9.45 -4.79 -0.17
CA GLU A 136 9.96 -6.07 -0.67
C GLU A 136 9.96 -6.07 -2.21
N ASN A 137 8.94 -5.47 -2.84
CA ASN A 137 8.88 -5.28 -4.29
C ASN A 137 9.85 -4.18 -4.78
N GLY A 138 10.09 -3.15 -3.97
CA GLY A 138 11.06 -2.08 -4.27
C GLY A 138 12.49 -2.60 -4.38
N LEU A 139 12.87 -3.59 -3.54
CA LEU A 139 14.17 -4.24 -3.56
C LEU A 139 14.40 -5.03 -4.86
N TRP A 140 13.37 -5.76 -5.33
CA TRP A 140 13.39 -6.41 -6.64
C TRP A 140 13.45 -5.42 -7.80
N GLY A 141 12.71 -4.32 -7.73
CA GLY A 141 12.75 -3.24 -8.72
C GLY A 141 14.14 -2.62 -8.85
N LEU A 142 14.82 -2.37 -7.72
CA LEU A 142 16.20 -1.90 -7.68
C LEU A 142 17.18 -2.91 -8.31
N LEU A 143 17.07 -4.19 -7.95
CA LEU A 143 17.94 -5.25 -8.49
C LEU A 143 17.76 -5.44 -9.99
N ILE A 144 16.52 -5.48 -10.47
CA ILE A 144 16.22 -5.60 -11.91
C ILE A 144 16.70 -4.36 -12.66
N GLY A 145 16.44 -3.15 -12.13
CA GLY A 145 16.92 -1.91 -12.71
C GLY A 145 18.46 -1.89 -12.84
N LEU A 146 19.17 -2.27 -11.77
CA LEU A 146 20.63 -2.34 -11.74
C LEU A 146 21.17 -3.33 -12.80
N LEU A 147 20.62 -4.54 -12.87
CA LEU A 147 21.02 -5.55 -13.85
C LEU A 147 20.79 -5.07 -15.29
N THR A 148 19.70 -4.35 -15.53
CA THR A 148 19.36 -3.79 -16.86
C THR A 148 20.36 -2.70 -17.26
N ILE A 149 20.75 -1.84 -16.33
CA ILE A 149 21.78 -0.81 -16.55
C ILE A 149 23.14 -1.46 -16.85
N ILE A 150 23.56 -2.44 -16.04
CA ILE A 150 24.83 -3.16 -16.23
C ILE A 150 24.85 -3.87 -17.60
N GLY A 151 23.77 -4.57 -17.96
CA GLY A 151 23.62 -5.21 -19.25
C GLY A 151 23.69 -4.22 -20.42
N GLY A 152 23.01 -3.07 -20.30
CA GLY A 152 23.06 -1.99 -21.29
C GLY A 152 24.47 -1.44 -21.50
N ILE A 153 25.23 -1.22 -20.41
CA ILE A 153 26.63 -0.75 -20.47
C ILE A 153 27.53 -1.80 -21.14
N LEU A 154 27.35 -3.08 -20.82
CA LEU A 154 28.14 -4.17 -21.41
C LEU A 154 27.89 -4.29 -22.92
N ILE A 155 26.63 -4.21 -23.36
CA ILE A 155 26.27 -4.21 -24.79
C ILE A 155 26.91 -3.01 -25.49
N PHE A 156 26.80 -1.82 -24.91
CA PHE A 156 27.39 -0.60 -25.47
C PHE A 156 28.91 -0.73 -25.63
N ARG A 157 29.59 -1.31 -24.62
CA ARG A 157 31.04 -1.52 -24.63
C ARG A 157 31.53 -2.57 -25.64
N THR A 158 30.71 -3.56 -25.95
CA THR A 158 31.04 -4.56 -26.99
C THR A 158 30.77 -4.07 -28.41
N GLU A 159 30.07 -2.94 -28.55
CA GLU A 159 29.74 -2.33 -29.84
C GLU A 159 30.77 -1.26 -30.27
N ASP A 160 31.70 -0.88 -29.38
CA ASP A 160 32.89 -0.05 -29.65
C ASP A 160 34.12 -0.94 -29.93
#